data_AF-A0A6C0E635-F1
#
_entry.id   AF-A0A6C0E635-F1
#
_cell.length_a   1.000
_cell.length_b   1.000
_cell.length_c   1.000
_cell.angle_alpha   90.00
_cell.angle_beta   90.00
_cell.angle_gamma   90.00
#
_symmetry.space_group_name_H-M   'P 1'
#
loop_
_entity.id
_entity.type
_entity.pdbx_description
1 polymer ?
#
loop_
_entity_poly.entity_id
_entity_poly.type
_entity_poly.pdbx_seq_one_letter_code
_entity_poly.pdbx_strand_id
1 'polypeptide(L)'
;MIGIVNMYRDSDKLKPLLAAVRELGYRVHLGTIDEVAQSPIKTWIFSGADRDVTEQGAIQVPLELLTLKKRYLMICYSMESVLYQMGYPIYRRTNETGYFRMGRFTGYRNHKYFFRSSDVPNLASYNRELMMTAVGPALLVQFHPEHSYDGRRLLSQFLKNKPVN
;
A
#
# COMPACT_ATOMS: atom_id res chain seq x y z
N MET A 1 -16.10 -8.06 -4.59
CA MET A 1 -14.83 -8.77 -4.88
C MET A 1 -13.71 -7.74 -4.86
N ILE A 2 -12.57 -8.08 -4.25
CA ILE A 2 -11.39 -7.21 -4.14
C ILE A 2 -10.22 -7.92 -4.83
N GLY A 3 -9.50 -7.20 -5.67
CA GLY A 3 -8.28 -7.68 -6.31
C GLY A 3 -7.08 -7.44 -5.38
N ILE A 4 -6.17 -8.40 -5.28
CA ILE A 4 -4.91 -8.23 -4.55
C ILE A 4 -3.76 -8.65 -5.45
N VAL A 5 -2.79 -7.76 -5.62
CA VAL A 5 -1.54 -8.03 -6.31
C VAL A 5 -0.47 -8.36 -5.28
N ASN A 6 0.08 -9.56 -5.38
CA ASN A 6 1.20 -10.00 -4.56
C ASN A 6 2.52 -9.50 -5.15
N MET A 7 3.25 -8.66 -4.41
CA MET A 7 4.58 -8.19 -4.80
C MET A 7 5.72 -8.90 -4.05
N TYR A 8 5.40 -9.72 -3.04
CA TYR A 8 6.36 -10.55 -2.34
C TYR A 8 6.87 -11.70 -3.22
N ARG A 9 8.13 -12.08 -3.03
CA ARG A 9 8.64 -13.36 -3.55
C ARG A 9 8.04 -14.54 -2.80
N ASP A 10 7.98 -14.41 -1.48
CA ASP A 10 7.34 -15.38 -0.59
C ASP A 10 5.85 -15.06 -0.42
N SER A 11 4.98 -15.90 -0.99
CA SER A 11 3.53 -15.74 -0.93
C SER A 11 2.95 -15.89 0.48
N ASP A 12 3.69 -16.49 1.42
CA ASP A 12 3.23 -16.63 2.80
C ASP A 12 3.12 -15.29 3.52
N LYS A 13 3.95 -14.30 3.13
CA LYS A 13 3.88 -12.93 3.66
C LYS A 13 2.58 -12.22 3.30
N LEU A 14 1.84 -12.69 2.30
CA LEU A 14 0.54 -12.15 1.91
C LEU A 14 -0.60 -12.68 2.78
N LYS A 15 -0.42 -13.82 3.47
CA LYS A 15 -1.47 -14.49 4.25
C LYS A 15 -2.18 -13.55 5.25
N PRO A 16 -1.48 -12.69 6.02
CA PRO A 16 -2.15 -11.78 6.97
C PRO A 16 -3.10 -10.79 6.28
N LEU A 17 -2.70 -10.23 5.13
CA LEU A 17 -3.55 -9.34 4.35
C LEU A 17 -4.77 -10.07 3.78
N LEU A 18 -4.58 -11.29 3.27
CA LEU A 18 -5.69 -12.11 2.77
C LEU A 18 -6.70 -12.44 3.86
N ALA A 19 -6.21 -12.84 5.04
CA ALA A 19 -7.06 -13.11 6.19
C ALA A 19 -7.85 -11.87 6.59
N ALA A 20 -7.19 -10.72 6.74
CA ALA A 20 -7.85 -9.46 7.10
C ALA A 20 -8.95 -9.05 6.10
N VAL A 21 -8.72 -9.16 4.79
CA VAL A 21 -9.72 -8.82 3.78
C VAL A 21 -10.90 -9.81 3.78
N ARG A 22 -10.63 -11.10 3.98
CA ARG A 22 -11.67 -12.14 4.05
C ARG A 22 -12.51 -12.04 5.32
N GLU A 23 -11.89 -11.75 6.47
CA GLU A 23 -12.57 -11.50 7.75
C GLU A 23 -13.52 -10.29 7.66
N LEU A 24 -13.20 -9.30 6.82
CA LEU A 24 -14.08 -8.17 6.52
C LEU A 24 -15.26 -8.53 5.58
N GLY A 25 -15.39 -9.79 5.16
CA GLY A 25 -16.50 -10.30 4.36
C GLY A 25 -16.31 -10.21 2.84
N TYR A 26 -15.12 -9.87 2.36
CA TYR A 26 -14.86 -9.70 0.93
C TYR A 26 -14.29 -10.97 0.29
N ARG A 27 -14.84 -11.33 -0.88
CA ARG A 27 -14.19 -12.29 -1.79
C ARG A 27 -12.93 -11.67 -2.39
N VAL A 28 -11.83 -12.41 -2.35
CA VAL A 28 -10.52 -11.99 -2.88
C VAL A 28 -10.23 -12.69 -4.19
N HIS A 29 -9.77 -11.92 -5.17
CA HIS A 29 -9.11 -12.40 -6.38
C HIS A 29 -7.62 -12.04 -6.29
N LEU A 30 -6.75 -13.05 -6.34
CA LEU A 30 -5.31 -12.85 -6.47
C LEU A 30 -5.00 -12.66 -7.95
N GLY A 31 -4.44 -11.51 -8.31
CA GLY A 31 -4.09 -11.20 -9.69
C GLY A 31 -2.66 -10.68 -9.83
N THR A 32 -2.26 -10.46 -11.08
CA THR A 32 -0.98 -9.85 -11.46
C THR A 32 -1.16 -8.36 -11.75
N ILE A 33 -0.05 -7.64 -11.90
CA ILE A 33 -0.05 -6.22 -12.27
C ILE A 33 -0.74 -6.01 -13.64
N ASP A 34 -0.46 -6.87 -14.61
CA ASP A 34 -0.95 -6.75 -15.98
C ASP A 34 -2.47 -6.96 -16.08
N GLU A 35 -3.03 -7.80 -15.21
CA GLU A 35 -4.47 -8.07 -15.15
C GLU A 35 -5.29 -6.88 -14.62
N VAL A 36 -4.66 -5.98 -13.84
CA VAL A 36 -5.37 -4.89 -13.16
C VAL A 36 -6.09 -3.98 -14.14
N ALA A 37 -5.44 -3.64 -15.26
CA ALA A 37 -5.98 -2.72 -16.25
C ALA A 37 -7.26 -3.26 -16.90
N GLN A 38 -7.25 -4.55 -17.27
CA GLN A 38 -8.31 -5.19 -18.04
C GLN A 38 -9.42 -5.77 -17.17
N SER A 39 -9.14 -6.06 -15.90
CA SER A 39 -10.10 -6.70 -15.01
C SER A 39 -11.34 -5.82 -14.72
N PRO A 40 -12.55 -6.38 -14.60
CA PRO A 40 -13.73 -5.64 -14.17
C PRO A 40 -13.66 -5.20 -12.69
N ILE A 41 -12.73 -5.74 -11.89
CA ILE A 41 -12.57 -5.41 -10.48
C ILE A 41 -12.20 -3.93 -10.32
N LYS A 42 -12.98 -3.21 -9.50
CA LYS A 42 -12.85 -1.76 -9.29
C LYS A 42 -11.93 -1.38 -8.14
N THR A 43 -11.68 -2.28 -7.20
CA THR A 43 -10.86 -2.02 -6.02
C THR A 43 -9.72 -3.03 -5.94
N TRP A 44 -8.49 -2.53 -5.91
CA TRP A 44 -7.27 -3.31 -5.89
C TRP A 44 -6.40 -2.92 -4.69
N ILE A 45 -5.74 -3.91 -4.10
CA ILE A 45 -4.71 -3.71 -3.09
C ILE A 45 -3.39 -4.23 -3.66
N PHE A 46 -2.35 -3.41 -3.62
CA PHE A 46 -1.00 -3.83 -3.93
C PHE A 46 -0.25 -4.02 -2.61
N SER A 47 0.33 -5.20 -2.42
CA SER A 47 1.03 -5.52 -1.17
C SER A 47 2.36 -4.78 -1.04
N GLY A 48 3.02 -4.98 0.10
CA GLY A 48 4.46 -4.76 0.21
C GLY A 48 5.26 -5.80 -0.59
N ALA A 49 6.58 -5.71 -0.49
CA ALA A 49 7.52 -6.68 -1.04
C ALA A 49 8.73 -6.82 -0.12
N ASP A 50 9.54 -7.83 -0.37
CA ASP A 50 10.79 -8.12 0.34
C ASP A 50 12.04 -7.77 -0.49
N ARG A 51 11.91 -6.79 -1.38
CA ARG A 51 12.95 -6.32 -2.31
C ARG A 51 13.07 -4.79 -2.25
N ASP A 52 14.13 -4.25 -2.84
CA ASP A 52 14.40 -2.81 -2.81
C ASP A 52 13.84 -2.14 -4.06
N VAL A 53 13.05 -1.09 -3.87
CA VAL A 53 12.41 -0.38 -4.98
C VAL A 53 13.43 0.28 -5.92
N THR A 54 14.64 0.55 -5.41
CA THR A 54 15.73 1.20 -6.14
C THR A 54 16.62 0.22 -6.90
N GLU A 55 16.43 -1.10 -6.73
CA GLU A 55 17.24 -2.11 -7.45
C GLU A 55 16.91 -2.12 -8.95
N GLN A 56 17.93 -2.37 -9.78
CA GLN A 56 17.73 -2.56 -11.21
C GLN A 56 16.85 -3.79 -11.45
N GLY A 57 15.78 -3.62 -12.23
CA GLY A 57 14.81 -4.69 -12.49
C GLY A 57 13.84 -4.96 -11.34
N ALA A 58 13.83 -4.12 -10.30
CA ALA A 58 12.79 -4.15 -9.29
C ALA A 58 11.40 -3.98 -9.95
N ILE A 59 10.44 -4.81 -9.55
CA ILE A 59 9.07 -4.74 -10.09
C ILE A 59 8.48 -3.40 -9.67
N GLN A 60 8.00 -2.63 -10.64
CA GLN A 60 7.35 -1.35 -10.40
C GLN A 60 5.85 -1.44 -10.65
N VAL A 61 5.07 -0.67 -9.89
CA VAL A 61 3.64 -0.44 -10.17
C VAL A 61 3.56 0.59 -11.32
N PRO A 62 2.98 0.24 -12.48
CA PRO A 62 2.87 1.17 -13.61
C PRO A 62 2.05 2.40 -13.22
N LEU A 63 2.58 3.60 -13.47
CA LEU A 63 1.92 4.86 -13.11
C LEU A 63 0.62 5.07 -13.88
N GLU A 64 0.47 4.46 -15.05
CA GLU A 64 -0.74 4.50 -15.88
C GLU A 64 -1.95 3.93 -15.14
N LEU A 65 -1.74 3.01 -14.19
CA LEU A 65 -2.82 2.49 -13.35
C LEU A 65 -3.50 3.59 -12.54
N LEU A 66 -2.78 4.65 -12.17
CA LEU A 66 -3.32 5.80 -11.42
C LEU A 66 -4.28 6.65 -12.26
N THR A 67 -4.33 6.45 -13.58
CA THR A 67 -5.26 7.15 -14.48
C THR A 67 -6.59 6.42 -14.66
N LEU A 68 -6.68 5.17 -14.22
CA LEU A 68 -7.86 4.33 -14.42
C LEU A 68 -8.97 4.66 -13.42
N LYS A 69 -10.23 4.48 -13.85
CA LYS A 69 -11.43 4.59 -12.99
C LYS A 69 -11.57 3.37 -12.05
N LYS A 70 -10.59 3.20 -11.19
CA LYS A 70 -10.45 2.14 -10.17
C LYS A 70 -10.02 2.80 -8.86
N ARG A 71 -9.90 2.03 -7.78
CA ARG A 71 -9.44 2.47 -6.47
C ARG A 71 -8.30 1.58 -6.02
N TYR A 72 -7.26 2.19 -5.47
CA TYR A 72 -6.06 1.46 -5.08
C TYR A 72 -5.70 1.71 -3.63
N LEU A 73 -5.31 0.65 -2.93
CA LEU A 73 -4.56 0.74 -1.69
C LEU A 73 -3.16 0.20 -1.97
N MET A 74 -2.15 1.05 -1.85
CA MET A 74 -0.74 0.68 -2.06
C MET A 74 -0.06 0.62 -0.69
N ILE A 75 0.43 -0.56 -0.32
CA ILE A 75 1.03 -0.83 0.99
C ILE A 75 2.56 -0.96 0.85
N CYS A 76 3.29 -0.21 1.68
CA CYS A 76 4.75 -0.29 1.82
C CYS A 76 5.46 -0.20 0.45
N TYR A 77 6.10 -1.27 -0.02
CA TYR A 77 6.79 -1.31 -1.31
C TYR A 77 5.99 -0.75 -2.50
N SER A 78 4.68 -1.00 -2.60
CA SER A 78 3.90 -0.46 -3.72
C SER A 78 3.70 1.06 -3.62
N MET A 79 3.64 1.62 -2.41
CA MET A 79 3.72 3.07 -2.20
C MET A 79 5.10 3.60 -2.59
N GLU A 80 6.16 2.90 -2.18
CA GLU A 80 7.54 3.26 -2.52
C GLU A 80 7.75 3.29 -4.03
N SER A 81 7.23 2.28 -4.74
CA SER A 81 7.30 2.17 -6.19
C SER A 81 6.65 3.35 -6.91
N VAL A 82 5.44 3.74 -6.49
CA VAL A 82 4.75 4.88 -7.10
C VAL A 82 5.51 6.18 -6.85
N LEU A 83 5.85 6.47 -5.58
CA LEU A 83 6.48 7.74 -5.23
C LEU A 83 7.90 7.88 -5.79
N TYR A 84 8.65 6.79 -5.83
CA TYR A 84 9.99 6.76 -6.42
C TYR A 84 9.95 7.07 -7.93
N GLN A 85 9.02 6.45 -8.67
CA GLN A 85 8.83 6.73 -10.11
C GLN A 85 8.34 8.16 -10.38
N MET A 86 7.62 8.77 -9.44
CA MET A 86 7.23 10.19 -9.52
C MET A 86 8.40 11.16 -9.23
N GLY A 87 9.59 10.66 -8.93
CA GLY A 87 10.80 11.46 -8.71
C GLY A 87 10.94 12.00 -7.29
N TYR A 88 10.13 11.53 -6.33
CA TYR A 88 10.29 11.94 -4.93
C TYR A 88 11.55 11.33 -4.30
N PRO A 89 12.32 12.11 -3.51
CA PRO A 89 13.49 11.59 -2.80
C PRO A 89 13.11 10.47 -1.83
N ILE A 90 13.73 9.29 -2.02
CA ILE A 90 13.60 8.15 -1.11
C ILE A 90 14.87 8.01 -0.27
N TYR A 91 14.69 7.78 1.02
CA TYR A 91 15.78 7.65 1.98
C TYR A 91 15.83 6.23 2.53
N ARG A 92 17.03 5.79 2.93
CA ARG A 92 17.27 4.46 3.49
C ARG A 92 17.80 4.57 4.92
N ARG A 93 17.41 3.61 5.76
CA ARG A 93 17.96 3.39 7.10
C ARG A 93 17.98 1.90 7.45
N THR A 94 18.33 1.56 8.68
CA THR A 94 18.11 0.22 9.25
C THR A 94 16.61 -0.10 9.21
N ASN A 95 16.28 -1.36 8.92
CA ASN A 95 14.89 -1.80 8.87
C ASN A 95 14.21 -1.57 10.22
N GLU A 96 13.12 -0.82 10.23
CA GLU A 96 12.32 -0.58 11.42
C GLU A 96 11.05 -1.43 11.38
N THR A 97 10.94 -2.34 12.34
CA THR A 97 9.81 -3.25 12.47
C THR A 97 9.14 -3.04 13.82
N GLY A 98 7.81 -2.87 13.82
CA GLY A 98 7.03 -2.82 15.04
C GLY A 98 5.82 -1.91 14.98
N TYR A 99 5.11 -1.84 16.10
CA TYR A 99 3.99 -0.93 16.26
C TYR A 99 4.46 0.51 16.48
N PHE A 100 3.72 1.45 15.91
CA PHE A 100 3.93 2.88 16.11
C PHE A 100 2.58 3.57 16.33
N ARG A 101 2.63 4.79 16.86
CA ARG A 101 1.42 5.55 17.21
C ARG A 101 1.45 6.95 16.60
N MET A 102 0.40 7.27 15.85
CA MET A 102 0.13 8.61 15.30
C MET A 102 -1.15 9.15 15.95
N GLY A 103 -0.99 9.93 17.03
CA GLY A 103 -2.14 10.42 17.81
C GLY A 103 -2.95 9.26 18.42
N ARG A 104 -4.17 9.06 17.91
CA ARG A 104 -5.07 7.95 18.33
C ARG A 104 -4.98 6.71 17.45
N PHE A 105 -4.18 6.74 16.39
CA PHE A 105 -4.03 5.62 15.46
C PHE A 105 -2.79 4.80 15.82
N THR A 106 -2.94 3.49 15.95
CA THR A 106 -1.82 2.54 16.03
C THR A 106 -1.65 1.78 14.70
N GLY A 107 -0.46 1.85 14.13
CA GLY A 107 -0.09 1.11 12.92
C GLY A 107 1.06 0.13 13.19
N TYR A 108 1.31 -0.77 12.23
CA TYR A 108 2.46 -1.67 12.24
C TYR A 108 3.32 -1.41 11.01
N ARG A 109 4.60 -1.14 11.19
CA ARG A 109 5.53 -0.87 10.10
C ARG A 109 6.60 -1.94 10.02
N ASN A 110 7.07 -2.19 8.81
CA ASN A 110 8.19 -3.07 8.53
C ASN A 110 8.86 -2.60 7.23
N HIS A 111 9.65 -1.53 7.32
CA HIS A 111 10.29 -0.93 6.16
C HIS A 111 11.64 -0.31 6.52
N LYS A 112 12.54 -0.30 5.53
CA LYS A 112 13.86 0.33 5.60
C LYS A 112 13.97 1.58 4.74
N TYR A 113 13.12 1.70 3.73
CA TYR A 113 12.98 2.91 2.93
C TYR A 113 11.87 3.78 3.48
N PHE A 114 12.00 5.09 3.31
CA PHE A 114 10.99 6.05 3.71
C PHE A 114 11.09 7.32 2.89
N PHE A 115 9.99 8.04 2.81
CA PHE A 115 9.93 9.40 2.28
C PHE A 115 9.80 10.35 3.46
N ARG A 116 10.43 11.52 3.39
CA ARG A 116 10.16 12.56 4.39
C ARG A 116 8.82 13.20 4.11
N SER A 117 8.08 13.52 5.17
CA SER A 117 6.78 14.18 5.04
C SER A 117 6.85 15.60 4.48
N SER A 118 8.05 16.20 4.41
CA SER A 118 8.29 17.50 3.78
C SER A 118 8.37 17.45 2.26
N ASP A 119 8.67 16.28 1.70
CA ASP A 119 9.05 16.15 0.28
C ASP A 119 7.88 15.70 -0.59
N VAL A 120 6.81 15.21 0.04
CA VAL A 120 5.64 14.59 -0.61
C VAL A 120 4.37 15.15 0.04
N PRO A 121 3.26 15.34 -0.71
CA PRO A 121 1.96 15.62 -0.11
C PRO A 121 1.66 14.63 1.03
N ASN A 122 1.36 15.15 2.23
CA ASN A 122 1.30 14.35 3.44
C ASN A 122 -0.13 14.33 4.01
N LEU A 123 -0.70 13.13 4.19
CA LEU A 123 -1.95 12.95 4.94
C LEU A 123 -1.69 12.54 6.39
N ALA A 124 -0.67 11.73 6.64
CA ALA A 124 -0.24 11.36 7.98
C ALA A 124 1.25 11.04 8.00
N SER A 125 1.91 11.42 9.08
CA SER A 125 3.34 11.23 9.28
C SER A 125 3.68 10.79 10.70
N TYR A 126 4.77 10.06 10.84
CA TYR A 126 5.35 9.64 12.12
C TYR A 126 6.86 9.89 12.08
N ASN A 127 7.41 10.56 13.10
CA ASN A 127 8.85 10.89 13.15
C ASN A 127 9.41 11.54 11.86
N ARG A 128 8.65 12.47 11.28
CA ARG A 128 8.95 13.16 10.00
C ARG A 128 8.96 12.27 8.75
N GLU A 129 8.51 11.03 8.88
CA GLU A 129 8.34 10.11 7.77
C GLU A 129 6.89 10.13 7.29
N LEU A 130 6.73 10.04 5.98
CA LEU A 130 5.43 9.85 5.36
C LEU A 130 4.87 8.47 5.71
N MET A 131 3.71 8.44 6.36
CA MET A 131 2.99 7.21 6.68
C MET A 131 1.77 7.01 5.78
N MET A 132 1.20 8.09 5.26
CA MET A 132 0.05 8.03 4.37
C MET A 132 0.01 9.23 3.43
N THR A 133 -0.30 8.97 2.16
CA THR A 133 -0.59 9.99 1.16
C THR A 133 -1.67 9.51 0.18
N ALA A 134 -2.14 10.38 -0.70
CA ALA A 134 -3.02 10.02 -1.80
C ALA A 134 -2.47 10.57 -3.12
N VAL A 135 -2.53 9.75 -4.16
CA VAL A 135 -2.14 10.11 -5.53
C VAL A 135 -3.25 9.63 -6.47
N GLY A 136 -4.03 10.57 -7.01
CA GLY A 136 -5.19 10.27 -7.83
C GLY A 136 -6.17 9.31 -7.11
N PRO A 137 -6.51 8.15 -7.68
CA PRO A 137 -7.41 7.16 -7.08
C PRO A 137 -6.75 6.27 -6.01
N ALA A 138 -5.45 6.44 -5.75
CA ALA A 138 -4.68 5.58 -4.86
C ALA A 138 -4.50 6.20 -3.47
N LEU A 139 -4.80 5.41 -2.44
CA LEU A 139 -4.35 5.64 -1.08
C LEU A 139 -3.04 4.87 -0.89
N LEU A 140 -1.98 5.57 -0.49
CA LEU A 140 -0.64 5.01 -0.30
C LEU A 140 -0.35 5.00 1.21
N VAL A 141 0.08 3.87 1.76
CA VAL A 141 0.39 3.72 3.18
C VAL A 141 1.76 3.05 3.38
N GLN A 142 2.56 3.56 4.30
CA GLN A 142 3.89 3.03 4.64
C GLN A 142 3.84 2.01 5.80
N PHE A 143 2.64 1.58 6.17
CA PHE A 143 2.38 0.62 7.24
C PHE A 143 1.45 -0.49 6.75
N HIS A 144 1.46 -1.61 7.44
CA HIS A 144 0.66 -2.80 7.13
C HIS A 144 -0.66 -2.75 7.92
N PRO A 145 -1.79 -2.36 7.28
CA PRO A 145 -3.07 -2.19 7.97
C PRO A 145 -3.58 -3.51 8.58
N GLU A 146 -3.19 -4.66 8.04
CA GLU A 146 -3.65 -5.99 8.46
C GLU A 146 -3.21 -6.40 9.88
N HIS A 147 -2.17 -5.75 10.43
CA HIS A 147 -1.55 -6.14 11.71
C HIS A 147 -2.07 -5.36 12.94
N SER A 148 -2.88 -4.32 12.78
CA SER A 148 -3.36 -3.50 13.91
C SER A 148 -4.87 -3.30 13.86
N TYR A 149 -5.49 -3.04 15.01
CA TYR A 149 -6.92 -2.76 15.08
C TYR A 149 -7.30 -1.52 14.26
N ASP A 150 -6.58 -0.40 14.43
CA ASP A 150 -6.86 0.83 13.68
C ASP A 150 -6.53 0.69 12.19
N GLY A 151 -5.46 -0.05 11.85
CA GLY A 151 -5.16 -0.41 10.47
C GLY A 151 -6.29 -1.20 9.82
N ARG A 152 -6.87 -2.19 10.52
CA ARG A 152 -8.02 -2.96 10.04
C ARG A 152 -9.28 -2.11 9.90
N ARG A 153 -9.47 -1.10 10.76
CA ARG A 153 -10.55 -0.11 10.60
C ARG A 153 -10.35 0.74 9.35
N LEU A 154 -9.14 1.22 9.10
CA LEU A 154 -8.80 1.95 7.87
C LEU A 154 -9.03 1.08 6.64
N LEU A 155 -8.59 -0.18 6.66
CA LEU A 155 -8.84 -1.14 5.59
C LEU A 155 -10.35 -1.33 5.35
N SER A 156 -11.14 -1.52 6.41
CA SER A 156 -12.60 -1.63 6.30
C SER A 156 -13.24 -0.38 5.68
N GLN A 157 -12.83 0.82 6.11
CA GLN A 157 -13.32 2.08 5.56
C GLN A 157 -12.96 2.23 4.08
N PHE A 158 -11.69 1.95 3.73
CA PHE A 158 -11.23 1.98 2.35
C PHE A 158 -12.07 1.03 1.47
N LEU A 159 -12.33 -0.20 1.93
CA LEU A 159 -13.07 -1.20 1.16
C LEU A 159 -14.59 -0.92 1.07
N LYS A 160 -15.17 -0.18 2.02
CA LYS A 160 -16.59 0.21 2.02
C LYS A 160 -16.92 1.36 1.08
N ASN A 161 -16.01 2.33 0.96
CA ASN A 161 -16.27 3.52 0.16
C ASN A 161 -16.54 3.12 -1.31
N LYS A 162 -17.60 3.64 -1.92
CA LYS A 162 -17.83 3.45 -3.36
C LYS A 162 -16.97 4.46 -4.14
N PRO A 163 -16.50 4.12 -5.35
CA PRO A 163 -16.02 5.15 -6.26
C PRO A 163 -17.09 6.23 -6.41
N VAL A 164 -16.70 7.50 -6.35
CA VAL A 164 -17.58 8.59 -6.77
C VAL A 164 -17.75 8.40 -8.28
N ASN A 165 -18.98 8.10 -8.71
CA ASN A 165 -19.32 7.90 -10.12
C ASN A 165 -19.24 9.20 -10.89
#